data_AF-A0A382VVH2-F1
#
_entry.id   AF-A0A382VVH2-F1
#
_cell.length_a   1.000
_cell.length_b   1.000
_cell.length_c   1.000
_cell.angle_alpha   90.00
_cell.angle_beta   90.00
_cell.angle_gamma   90.00
#
_symmetry.space_group_name_H-M   'P 1'
#
loop_
_entity.id
_entity.type
_entity.pdbx_description
1 polymer ?
#
loop_
_entity_poly.entity_id
_entity_poly.type
_entity_poly.pdbx_seq_one_letter_code
_entity_poly.pdbx_strand_id
1 'polypeptide(L)'
;MNELFTMDEFMMMGLVLFSSFWIFLFNYRQDNKDKYAGNKWLIVLDLCINMGMSTTGYLLISIVFTNVPQLAEFKAYRYPIGYLFGLTSNVSIPIVLKWFQAQITKKLNEAGKK
;
A
#
# COMPACT_ATOMS: atom_id res chain seq x y z
N MET A 1 -0.98 -19.90 3.75
CA MET A 1 -1.58 -19.09 4.84
C MET A 1 -0.66 -18.93 6.06
N ASN A 2 0.23 -19.87 6.40
CA ASN A 2 1.14 -19.74 7.55
C ASN A 2 2.34 -18.79 7.35
N GLU A 3 2.65 -18.35 6.12
CA GLU A 3 3.76 -17.41 5.87
C GLU A 3 3.37 -15.92 5.99
N LEU A 4 2.07 -15.58 6.04
CA LEU A 4 1.58 -14.20 6.09
C LEU A 4 1.51 -13.63 7.52
N PHE A 5 1.59 -14.49 8.53
CA PHE A 5 1.48 -14.13 9.95
C PHE A 5 2.70 -14.60 10.75
N THR A 6 3.88 -14.59 10.12
CA THR A 6 5.14 -14.84 10.82
C THR A 6 5.55 -13.60 11.62
N MET A 7 6.41 -13.79 12.61
CA MET A 7 6.88 -12.67 13.43
C MET A 7 7.58 -11.60 12.59
N ASP A 8 8.27 -11.99 11.52
CA ASP A 8 8.91 -11.09 10.56
C ASP A 8 7.89 -10.19 9.84
N GLU A 9 6.76 -10.74 9.40
CA GLU A 9 5.68 -9.97 8.78
C GLU A 9 5.05 -9.00 9.78
N PHE A 10 4.87 -9.41 11.05
CA PHE A 10 4.38 -8.51 12.10
C PHE A 10 5.34 -7.36 12.39
N MET A 11 6.66 -7.64 12.46
CA MET A 11 7.66 -6.60 12.64
C MET A 11 7.67 -5.61 11.46
N MET A 12 7.57 -6.12 10.23
CA MET A 12 7.54 -5.27 9.03
C MET A 12 6.25 -4.45 8.92
N MET A 13 5.09 -5.03 9.23
CA MET A 13 3.84 -4.27 9.32
C MET A 13 3.93 -3.19 10.40
N GLY A 14 4.52 -3.51 11.56
CA GLY A 14 4.78 -2.55 12.62
C GLY A 14 5.69 -1.41 12.17
N LEU A 15 6.76 -1.71 11.43
CA LEU A 15 7.65 -0.70 10.82
C LEU A 15 6.92 0.18 9.80
N VAL A 16 6.10 -0.42 8.93
CA VAL A 16 5.30 0.33 7.95
C VAL A 16 4.32 1.27 8.64
N LEU A 17 3.61 0.78 9.66
CA LEU A 17 2.67 1.57 10.46
C LEU A 17 3.37 2.71 11.20
N PHE A 18 4.49 2.41 11.87
CA PHE A 18 5.28 3.41 12.59
C PHE A 18 5.80 4.50 11.66
N SER A 19 6.40 4.12 10.54
CA SER A 19 6.90 5.07 9.54
C SER A 19 5.77 5.87 8.90
N SER A 20 4.64 5.23 8.55
CA SER A 20 3.47 5.90 7.97
C SER A 20 2.84 6.92 8.93
N PHE A 21 2.78 6.59 10.22
CA PHE A 21 2.32 7.50 11.27
C PHE A 21 3.16 8.77 11.37
N TRP A 22 4.49 8.64 11.35
CA TRP A 22 5.41 9.77 11.44
C TRP A 22 5.44 10.62 10.15
N ILE A 23 5.41 9.98 8.99
CA ILE A 23 5.29 10.68 7.70
C ILE A 23 4.01 11.50 7.64
N PHE A 24 2.89 10.95 8.12
CA PHE A 24 1.62 11.66 8.17
C PHE A 24 1.68 12.88 9.09
N LEU A 25 2.22 12.72 10.31
CA LEU A 25 2.25 13.80 11.29
C LEU A 25 3.19 14.94 10.90
N PHE A 26 4.31 14.66 10.23
CA PHE A 26 5.29 15.68 9.88
C PHE A 26 5.13 16.27 8.49
N ASN A 27 4.94 15.45 7.46
CA ASN A 27 4.78 15.95 6.09
C ASN A 27 3.31 16.21 5.80
N TYR A 28 2.48 15.17 5.77
CA TYR A 28 1.11 15.28 5.24
C TYR A 28 0.23 16.26 6.02
N ARG A 29 0.34 16.27 7.35
CA ARG A 29 -0.36 17.23 8.20
C ARG A 29 0.10 18.67 7.94
N GLN A 30 1.40 18.88 7.70
CA GLN A 30 1.89 20.22 7.43
C GLN A 30 1.48 20.71 6.04
N ASP A 31 1.47 19.82 5.05
CA ASP A 31 1.08 20.12 3.67
C ASP A 31 -0.42 20.40 3.53
N ASN A 32 -1.25 19.85 4.44
CA ASN A 32 -2.70 20.00 4.43
C ASN A 32 -3.22 20.85 5.60
N LYS A 33 -2.41 21.77 6.17
CA LYS A 33 -2.80 22.61 7.33
C LYS A 33 -4.15 23.30 7.14
N ASP A 34 -4.41 23.80 5.93
CA ASP A 34 -5.66 24.51 5.60
C ASP A 34 -6.89 23.59 5.66
N LYS A 35 -6.74 22.31 5.31
CA LYS A 35 -7.79 21.28 5.41
C LYS A 35 -8.22 21.04 6.87
N TYR A 36 -7.30 21.26 7.80
CA TYR A 36 -7.50 20.96 9.22
C TYR A 36 -7.83 22.20 10.07
N ALA A 37 -7.89 23.39 9.46
CA ALA A 37 -8.22 24.62 10.16
C ALA A 37 -9.61 24.52 10.82
N GLY A 38 -9.62 24.45 12.15
CA GLY A 38 -10.84 24.36 12.96
C GLY A 38 -11.40 22.95 13.19
N ASN A 39 -10.88 21.90 12.54
CA ASN A 39 -11.48 20.56 12.63
C ASN A 39 -10.44 19.45 12.91
N LYS A 40 -9.99 19.38 14.16
CA LYS A 40 -8.94 18.44 14.62
C LYS A 40 -9.33 16.97 14.49
N TRP A 41 -10.63 16.65 14.45
CA TRP A 41 -11.12 15.28 14.27
C TRP A 41 -10.76 14.70 12.90
N LEU A 42 -10.74 15.54 11.86
CA LEU A 42 -10.34 15.13 10.51
C LEU A 42 -8.89 14.64 10.45
N ILE A 43 -8.01 15.14 11.32
CA ILE A 43 -6.61 14.69 11.41
C ILE A 43 -6.56 13.23 11.87
N VAL A 44 -7.35 12.87 12.88
CA VAL A 44 -7.39 11.50 13.43
C VAL A 44 -7.98 10.54 12.41
N LEU A 45 -9.07 10.96 11.72
CA LEU A 45 -9.71 10.16 10.69
C LEU A 45 -8.77 9.90 9.51
N ASP A 46 -8.14 10.95 8.98
CA ASP A 46 -7.16 10.84 7.89
C ASP A 46 -5.95 9.98 8.30
N LEU A 47 -5.49 10.10 9.55
CA LEU A 47 -4.40 9.28 10.08
C LEU A 47 -4.78 7.79 10.09
N CYS A 48 -5.96 7.45 10.60
CA CYS A 48 -6.46 6.07 10.60
C CYS A 48 -6.56 5.50 9.18
N ILE A 49 -7.08 6.29 8.24
CA ILE A 49 -7.17 5.89 6.82
C ILE A 49 -5.76 5.69 6.24
N ASN A 50 -4.84 6.61 6.49
CA ASN A 50 -3.47 6.55 5.99
C ASN A 50 -2.75 5.28 6.49
N MET A 51 -2.83 4.99 7.79
CA MET A 51 -2.25 3.78 8.38
C MET A 51 -2.90 2.50 7.82
N GLY A 52 -4.22 2.49 7.63
CA GLY A 52 -4.94 1.38 7.02
C GLY A 52 -4.52 1.14 5.57
N MET A 53 -4.42 2.19 4.76
CA MET A 53 -3.94 2.10 3.38
C MET A 53 -2.49 1.61 3.33
N SER A 54 -1.62 2.09 4.20
CA SER A 54 -0.22 1.64 4.24
C SER A 54 -0.07 0.17 4.59
N THR A 55 -0.84 -0.30 5.57
CA THR A 55 -0.86 -1.73 5.93
C THR A 55 -1.41 -2.58 4.78
N THR A 56 -2.47 -2.11 4.13
CA THR A 56 -3.08 -2.81 3.00
C THR A 56 -2.13 -2.89 1.81
N GLY A 57 -1.40 -1.80 1.53
CA GLY A 57 -0.37 -1.78 0.48
C GLY A 57 0.74 -2.78 0.74
N TYR A 58 1.24 -2.84 1.97
CA TYR A 58 2.24 -3.83 2.38
C TYR A 58 1.74 -5.27 2.21
N LEU A 59 0.54 -5.57 2.73
CA LEU A 59 -0.06 -6.91 2.63
C LEU A 59 -0.29 -7.35 1.18
N LEU A 60 -0.68 -6.42 0.31
CA LEU A 60 -0.89 -6.72 -1.11
C LEU A 60 0.40 -7.22 -1.77
N ILE A 61 1.54 -6.56 -1.48
CA ILE A 61 2.86 -7.03 -1.95
C ILE A 61 3.21 -8.38 -1.33
N SER A 62 3.02 -8.56 -0.02
CA SER A 62 3.29 -9.85 0.64
C SER A 62 2.49 -10.99 0.01
N ILE A 63 1.21 -10.76 -0.34
CA ILE A 63 0.35 -11.73 -1.03
C ILE A 63 0.88 -12.02 -2.44
N VAL A 64 1.23 -10.99 -3.21
CA VAL A 64 1.75 -11.15 -4.58
C VAL A 64 3.04 -11.97 -4.58
N PHE A 65 4.00 -11.65 -3.72
CA PHE A 65 5.26 -12.41 -3.61
C PHE A 65 5.06 -13.86 -3.12
N THR A 66 3.99 -14.14 -2.39
CA THR A 66 3.70 -15.49 -1.90
C THR A 66 2.97 -16.35 -2.93
N ASN A 67 2.17 -15.74 -3.82
CA ASN A 67 1.28 -16.47 -4.73
C ASN A 67 1.73 -16.44 -6.20
N VAL A 68 2.69 -15.59 -6.58
CA VAL A 68 3.19 -15.48 -7.96
C VAL A 68 4.50 -16.25 -8.10
N PRO A 69 4.52 -17.40 -8.81
CA PRO A 69 5.71 -18.25 -8.93
C PRO A 69 6.91 -17.55 -9.56
N GLN A 70 6.67 -16.60 -10.46
CA GLN A 70 7.71 -15.83 -11.15
C GLN A 70 8.50 -14.92 -10.21
N LEU A 71 7.96 -14.63 -9.01
CA LEU A 71 8.63 -13.81 -8.00
C LEU A 71 9.41 -14.64 -6.97
N ALA A 72 9.43 -15.97 -7.10
CA ALA A 72 10.13 -16.86 -6.17
C ALA A 72 11.64 -16.56 -6.10
N GLU A 73 12.27 -16.29 -7.25
CA GLU A 73 13.70 -15.89 -7.33
C GLU A 73 13.97 -14.54 -6.65
N PHE A 74 12.94 -13.71 -6.48
CA PHE A 74 13.02 -12.39 -5.89
C PHE A 74 12.45 -12.32 -4.46
N LYS A 75 12.24 -13.46 -3.78
CA LYS A 75 11.61 -13.52 -2.45
C LYS A 75 12.26 -12.56 -1.43
N ALA A 76 13.57 -12.34 -1.51
CA ALA A 76 14.30 -11.40 -0.65
C ALA A 76 13.83 -9.94 -0.79
N TYR A 77 13.31 -9.55 -1.95
CA TYR A 77 12.82 -8.19 -2.20
C TYR A 77 11.41 -7.95 -1.67
N ARG A 78 10.71 -8.98 -1.17
CA ARG A 78 9.36 -8.87 -0.61
C ARG A 78 9.26 -7.76 0.44
N TYR A 79 10.17 -7.76 1.41
CA TYR A 79 10.16 -6.80 2.52
C TYR A 79 10.50 -5.37 2.10
N PRO A 80 11.61 -5.09 1.38
CA PRO A 80 11.90 -3.71 0.98
C PRO A 80 10.86 -3.15 -0.01
N ILE A 81 10.36 -3.95 -0.95
CA ILE A 81 9.31 -3.50 -1.88
C ILE A 81 7.99 -3.30 -1.14
N GLY A 82 7.61 -4.22 -0.26
CA GLY A 82 6.41 -4.10 0.57
C GLY A 82 6.46 -2.86 1.44
N TYR A 83 7.60 -2.57 2.06
CA TYR A 83 7.80 -1.37 2.86
C TYR A 83 7.61 -0.09 2.04
N LEU A 84 8.29 0.04 0.90
CA LEU A 84 8.15 1.21 0.03
C LEU A 84 6.73 1.37 -0.51
N PHE A 85 6.10 0.27 -0.93
CA PHE A 85 4.74 0.28 -1.45
C PHE A 85 3.72 0.62 -0.37
N GLY A 86 3.92 0.13 0.86
CA GLY A 86 3.12 0.49 2.02
C GLY A 86 3.22 1.98 2.37
N LEU A 87 4.43 2.56 2.36
CA LEU A 87 4.58 4.00 2.65
C LEU A 87 4.03 4.91 1.54
N THR A 88 4.01 4.42 0.31
CA THR A 88 3.51 5.16 -0.85
C THR A 88 2.09 4.77 -1.24
N SER A 89 1.41 3.92 -0.45
CA SER A 89 0.14 3.28 -0.79
C SER A 89 -0.95 4.25 -1.26
N ASN A 90 -0.97 5.46 -0.69
CA ASN A 90 -1.94 6.50 -1.05
C ASN A 90 -1.81 6.98 -2.50
N VAL A 91 -0.62 6.85 -3.08
CA VAL A 91 -0.32 7.19 -4.48
C VAL A 91 -0.26 5.91 -5.32
N SER A 92 0.32 4.84 -4.77
CA SER A 92 0.60 3.58 -5.45
C SER A 92 -0.65 2.75 -5.74
N ILE A 93 -1.61 2.68 -4.81
CA ILE A 93 -2.86 1.93 -5.00
C ILE A 93 -3.67 2.48 -6.19
N PRO A 94 -3.96 3.80 -6.29
CA PRO A 94 -4.63 4.36 -7.46
C PRO A 94 -3.89 4.10 -8.78
N ILE A 95 -2.55 4.14 -8.79
CA ILE A 95 -1.74 3.86 -9.98
C ILE A 95 -1.92 2.41 -10.43
N VAL A 96 -1.80 1.46 -9.50
CA VAL A 96 -1.99 0.03 -9.80
C VAL A 96 -3.40 -0.25 -10.29
N LEU A 97 -4.42 0.35 -9.70
CA LEU A 97 -5.81 0.20 -10.16
C LEU A 97 -6.00 0.74 -11.59
N LYS A 98 -5.43 1.90 -11.92
CA LYS A 98 -5.45 2.45 -13.28
C LYS A 98 -4.76 1.52 -14.27
N TRP A 99 -3.60 0.98 -13.93
CA TRP A 99 -2.89 0.02 -14.78
C TRP A 99 -3.67 -1.28 -14.97
N PHE A 100 -4.27 -1.79 -13.90
CA PHE A 100 -5.10 -2.98 -13.95
C PHE A 100 -6.32 -2.78 -14.85
N GLN A 101 -7.01 -1.64 -14.71
CA GLN A 101 -8.11 -1.25 -15.59
C GLN A 101 -7.66 -1.20 -17.05
N ALA A 102 -6.51 -0.59 -17.34
CA ALA A 102 -5.97 -0.53 -18.71
C ALA A 102 -5.69 -1.93 -19.28
N GLN A 103 -5.14 -2.84 -18.49
CA GLN A 103 -4.90 -4.23 -18.93
C GLN A 103 -6.20 -5.00 -19.16
N ILE A 104 -7.20 -4.87 -18.28
CA ILE A 104 -8.51 -5.50 -18.47
C ILE A 104 -9.15 -4.97 -19.75
N THR A 105 -9.21 -3.65 -19.94
CA THR A 105 -9.79 -3.04 -21.15
C THR A 105 -9.09 -3.53 -22.41
N LYS A 106 -7.76 -3.65 -22.40
CA LYS A 106 -7.00 -4.22 -23.52
C LYS A 106 -7.42 -5.67 -23.82
N LYS A 107 -7.48 -6.53 -22.81
CA LYS A 107 -7.90 -7.94 -22.97
C LYS A 107 -9.36 -8.07 -23.41
N LEU A 108 -10.26 -7.23 -22.90
CA LEU A 108 -11.67 -7.18 -23.33
C LEU A 108 -11.80 -6.79 -24.81
N ASN A 109 -11.04 -5.78 -25.25
CA ASN A 109 -11.02 -5.36 -26.65
C ASN A 109 -10.41 -6.42 -27.57
N GLU A 110 -9.42 -7.19 -27.11
CA GLU A 110 -8.86 -8.33 -27.86
C GLU A 110 -9.86 -9.49 -27.95
N ALA A 111 -10.61 -9.76 -26.88
CA ALA A 111 -11.63 -10.80 -26.84
C ALA A 111 -12.87 -10.47 -27.68
N GLY A 112 -13.31 -9.21 -27.71
CA GLY A 112 -14.44 -8.75 -28.52
C GLY A 112 -14.13 -8.56 -30.01
N LYS A 113 -12.87 -8.73 -30.43
CA LYS A 113 -12.45 -8.75 -31.85
C LYS A 113 -12.42 -10.17 -32.44
N LYS A 114 -12.76 -11.19 -31.66
CA LYS A 114 -13.07 -12.54 -32.13
C LYS A 114 -14.56 -12.70 -32.33
#